data_AF-A0A7S1GHH3-F1
#
_entry.id   AF-A0A7S1GHH3-F1
#
_cell.length_a   1.000
_cell.length_b   1.000
_cell.length_c   1.000
_cell.angle_alpha   90.00
_cell.angle_beta   90.00
_cell.angle_gamma   90.00
#
_symmetry.space_group_name_H-M   'P 1'
#
loop_
_entity.id
_entity.type
_entity.pdbx_description
1 polymer ?
#
loop_
_entity_poly.entity_id
_entity_poly.type
_entity_poly.pdbx_seq_one_letter_code
_entity_poly.pdbx_strand_id
1 'polypeptide(L)'
;QSPWFDFGEGSFPYPSSYITFALYMGPNNLPAWPMQASCWNASKLHQDWGVKIVVAPESQPQSDINYTIQYGPTSDLALRIDWDNLTAANKDEVNPEAWTGSETVTGILTSLRDAVSIWFNVTQEVSCYELVPALKPPLNRYESTTTTAAAKSSLRRWLSWDEPQQQTCHEKQLDEGSWPALCCNEDVNLIITLATGIGHDIFWPPSLERGVTSYNEIAKTIDFGDDCLDPTGRFGYPTSHDPWSSWLDVYYGGLRIGSHSNIVFSNGLLDPWSAGGVYAYDPTNLIDEKTKRYNGPLVQNITKSGSLVAIIIEYGGHHTDLMYSDENDPPCVTEARETEVMYIRRWIEEWEPDVCSVSNNSSE
;
A
#
# COMPACT_ATOMS: atom_id res chain seq x y z
N GLN A 1 1.75 3.61 6.58
CA GLN A 1 1.77 4.35 5.31
C GLN A 1 0.71 5.45 5.43
N SER A 2 -0.27 5.58 4.53
CA SER A 2 -1.50 6.34 4.83
C SER A 2 -2.52 5.41 5.51
N PRO A 3 -3.47 5.93 6.31
CA PRO A 3 -4.47 5.08 6.96
C PRO A 3 -5.25 4.20 5.99
N TRP A 4 -5.49 4.65 4.75
CA TRP A 4 -6.18 3.86 3.73
C TRP A 4 -5.40 2.62 3.31
N PHE A 5 -4.08 2.76 3.21
CA PHE A 5 -3.19 1.63 2.95
C PHE A 5 -3.21 0.67 4.14
N ASP A 6 -3.07 1.19 5.36
CA ASP A 6 -3.05 0.39 6.60
C ASP A 6 -4.40 -0.34 6.82
N PHE A 7 -5.52 0.26 6.41
CA PHE A 7 -6.84 -0.39 6.36
C PHE A 7 -6.92 -1.48 5.30
N GLY A 8 -6.30 -1.28 4.14
CA GLY A 8 -6.21 -2.32 3.10
C GLY A 8 -5.45 -3.55 3.62
N GLU A 9 -4.26 -3.34 4.18
CA GLU A 9 -3.48 -4.43 4.79
C GLU A 9 -4.27 -5.14 5.89
N GLY A 10 -4.92 -4.36 6.77
CA GLY A 10 -5.71 -4.85 7.89
C GLY A 10 -7.10 -5.35 7.54
N SER A 11 -7.44 -5.55 6.25
CA SER A 11 -8.76 -6.00 5.77
C SER A 11 -9.07 -7.46 6.11
N PHE A 12 -9.07 -7.78 7.40
CA PHE A 12 -9.40 -9.09 7.96
C PHE A 12 -10.90 -9.22 8.26
N PRO A 13 -11.46 -10.44 8.22
CA PRO A 13 -12.88 -10.69 8.53
C PRO A 13 -13.26 -10.51 10.00
N TYR A 14 -12.29 -10.24 10.88
CA TYR A 14 -12.45 -10.10 12.32
C TYR A 14 -11.60 -8.93 12.85
N PRO A 15 -11.90 -8.41 14.05
CA PRO A 15 -11.05 -7.40 14.68
C PRO A 15 -9.65 -7.94 14.98
N SER A 16 -8.62 -7.15 14.67
CA SER A 16 -7.22 -7.57 14.79
C SER A 16 -6.30 -6.41 15.15
N SER A 17 -5.34 -6.66 16.03
CA SER A 17 -4.25 -5.73 16.35
C SER A 17 -2.99 -5.98 15.54
N TYR A 18 -3.02 -6.85 14.52
CA TYR A 18 -1.82 -7.20 13.77
C TYR A 18 -1.13 -5.98 13.14
N ILE A 19 -1.88 -5.16 12.39
CA ILE A 19 -1.34 -3.96 11.73
C ILE A 19 -0.91 -2.89 12.74
N THR A 20 -1.70 -2.71 13.78
CA THR A 20 -1.44 -1.71 14.83
C THR A 20 -0.22 -2.08 15.68
N PHE A 21 -0.03 -3.37 15.93
CA PHE A 21 1.16 -3.90 16.56
C PHE A 21 2.38 -3.81 15.63
N ALA A 22 2.24 -4.16 14.36
CA ALA A 22 3.33 -4.12 13.39
C ALA A 22 3.86 -2.70 13.16
N LEU A 23 2.98 -1.69 13.12
CA LEU A 23 3.35 -0.32 12.76
C LEU A 23 3.73 0.56 13.96
N TYR A 24 3.20 0.32 15.16
CA TYR A 24 3.51 1.15 16.33
C TYR A 24 3.53 0.39 17.66
N MET A 25 3.64 -0.95 17.62
CA MET A 25 3.64 -1.82 18.80
C MET A 25 2.42 -1.64 19.72
N GLY A 26 1.28 -1.20 19.16
CA GLY A 26 0.06 -0.97 19.91
C GLY A 26 -0.84 -2.21 19.96
N PRO A 27 -1.45 -2.53 21.12
CA PRO A 27 -2.30 -3.72 21.26
C PRO A 27 -3.74 -3.50 20.77
N ASN A 28 -4.07 -2.34 20.22
CA ASN A 28 -5.45 -1.96 19.92
C ASN A 28 -5.93 -2.58 18.62
N ASN A 29 -7.10 -3.19 18.62
CA ASN A 29 -7.65 -3.82 17.42
C ASN A 29 -8.21 -2.78 16.45
N LEU A 30 -7.89 -2.93 15.17
CA LEU A 30 -8.77 -2.44 14.12
C LEU A 30 -10.06 -3.27 14.11
N PRO A 31 -11.20 -2.70 13.70
CA PRO A 31 -12.43 -3.46 13.51
C PRO A 31 -12.28 -4.48 12.38
N ALA A 32 -13.20 -5.44 12.28
CA ALA A 32 -13.31 -6.28 11.09
C ALA A 32 -13.54 -5.42 9.84
N TRP A 33 -12.90 -5.78 8.74
CA TRP A 33 -12.99 -5.09 7.45
C TRP A 33 -12.77 -3.57 7.58
N PRO A 34 -11.65 -3.08 8.14
CA PRO A 34 -11.45 -1.68 8.48
C PRO A 34 -11.67 -0.72 7.32
N MET A 35 -11.32 -1.09 6.08
CA MET A 35 -11.64 -0.29 4.89
C MET A 35 -13.16 -0.11 4.75
N GLN A 36 -13.92 -1.20 4.81
CA GLN A 36 -15.38 -1.17 4.73
C GLN A 36 -16.00 -0.50 5.97
N ALA A 37 -15.48 -0.77 7.16
CA ALA A 37 -15.92 -0.13 8.39
C ALA A 37 -15.74 1.39 8.30
N SER A 38 -14.63 1.87 7.73
CA SER A 38 -14.37 3.29 7.52
C SER A 38 -15.41 3.94 6.60
N CYS A 39 -15.85 3.24 5.55
CA CYS A 39 -16.81 3.77 4.58
C CYS A 39 -18.28 3.66 5.02
N TRP A 40 -18.66 2.56 5.68
CA TRP A 40 -20.06 2.20 5.97
C TRP A 40 -20.46 2.26 7.44
N ASN A 41 -19.57 1.95 8.37
CA ASN A 41 -19.93 1.83 9.80
C ASN A 41 -19.56 3.09 10.60
N ALA A 42 -18.30 3.51 10.51
CA ALA A 42 -17.80 4.68 11.22
C ALA A 42 -18.20 5.99 10.55
N SER A 43 -18.51 5.99 9.25
CA SER A 43 -18.81 7.21 8.49
C SER A 43 -19.99 7.07 7.54
N LYS A 44 -20.29 8.17 6.85
CA LYS A 44 -21.27 8.26 5.78
C LYS A 44 -20.61 8.48 4.41
N LEU A 45 -19.35 8.08 4.24
CA LEU A 45 -18.65 8.25 2.96
C LEU A 45 -19.33 7.50 1.79
N HIS A 46 -19.98 6.37 2.08
CA HIS A 46 -20.74 5.61 1.09
C HIS A 46 -22.01 6.31 0.56
N GLN A 47 -22.46 7.41 1.19
CA GLN A 47 -23.66 8.13 0.76
C GLN A 47 -23.40 8.89 -0.54
N ASP A 48 -24.45 9.06 -1.35
CA ASP A 48 -24.39 9.96 -2.50
C ASP A 48 -24.47 11.42 -2.01
N TRP A 49 -23.30 12.05 -1.93
CA TRP A 49 -23.17 13.46 -1.56
C TRP A 49 -23.48 14.42 -2.72
N GLY A 50 -23.88 13.91 -3.90
CA GLY A 50 -24.10 14.71 -5.10
C GLY A 50 -22.81 15.25 -5.70
N VAL A 51 -21.67 14.63 -5.41
CA VAL A 51 -20.37 14.99 -5.97
C VAL A 51 -20.31 14.51 -7.41
N LYS A 52 -20.03 15.43 -8.34
CA LYS A 52 -19.89 15.12 -9.77
C LYS A 52 -18.49 15.47 -10.25
N ILE A 53 -17.82 14.49 -10.84
CA ILE A 53 -16.55 14.70 -11.55
C ILE A 53 -16.89 14.95 -13.02
N VAL A 54 -16.64 16.17 -13.47
CA VAL A 54 -16.80 16.61 -14.86
C VAL A 54 -15.43 16.63 -15.51
N VAL A 55 -15.14 15.61 -16.31
CA VAL A 55 -13.90 15.52 -17.07
C VAL A 55 -14.07 16.28 -18.39
N ALA A 56 -12.99 16.89 -18.89
CA ALA A 56 -12.93 17.37 -20.27
C ALA A 56 -13.23 16.19 -21.24
N PRO A 57 -13.75 16.43 -22.47
CA PRO A 57 -14.37 15.40 -23.30
C PRO A 57 -13.50 14.14 -23.52
N GLU A 58 -14.20 13.03 -23.80
CA GLU A 58 -13.86 11.58 -23.86
C GLU A 58 -12.48 11.12 -24.38
N SER A 59 -11.60 12.02 -24.81
CA SER A 59 -10.28 11.75 -25.38
C SER A 59 -9.09 11.98 -24.42
N GLN A 60 -9.31 12.39 -23.18
CA GLN A 60 -8.19 12.58 -22.23
C GLN A 60 -7.79 11.24 -21.56
N PRO A 61 -6.49 10.88 -21.56
CA PRO A 61 -6.01 9.73 -20.81
C PRO A 61 -6.34 9.87 -19.31
N GLN A 62 -6.62 8.77 -18.60
CA GLN A 62 -6.79 8.79 -17.13
C GLN A 62 -5.55 9.35 -16.39
N SER A 63 -4.38 9.31 -17.03
CA SER A 63 -3.14 9.90 -16.54
C SER A 63 -3.05 11.42 -16.72
N ASP A 64 -3.95 12.08 -17.49
CA ASP A 64 -4.01 13.54 -17.59
C ASP A 64 -5.04 14.08 -16.58
N ILE A 65 -4.54 14.42 -15.39
CA ILE A 65 -5.34 14.89 -14.26
C ILE A 65 -5.82 16.31 -14.56
N ASN A 66 -6.99 16.41 -15.20
CA ASN A 66 -7.62 17.68 -15.56
C ASN A 66 -9.15 17.51 -15.56
N TYR A 67 -9.79 17.89 -14.47
CA TYR A 67 -11.23 17.73 -14.29
C TYR A 67 -11.79 18.77 -13.32
N THR A 68 -13.11 18.92 -13.34
CA THR A 68 -13.82 19.79 -12.41
C THR A 68 -14.66 18.94 -11.45
N ILE A 69 -14.51 19.13 -10.15
CA ILE A 69 -15.40 18.53 -9.14
C ILE A 69 -16.49 19.55 -8.79
N GLN A 70 -17.74 19.12 -8.83
CA GLN A 70 -18.90 19.89 -8.36
C GLN A 70 -19.47 19.23 -7.10
N TYR A 71 -19.76 20.01 -6.05
CA TYR A 71 -20.10 19.48 -4.73
C TYR A 71 -21.58 19.63 -4.35
N GLY A 72 -22.45 18.77 -4.88
CA GLY A 72 -23.87 18.74 -4.54
C GLY A 72 -24.77 19.31 -5.64
N PRO A 73 -26.10 19.15 -5.52
CA PRO A 73 -27.06 19.50 -6.59
C PRO A 73 -27.29 21.02 -6.76
N THR A 74 -26.97 21.82 -5.75
CA THR A 74 -27.24 23.27 -5.68
C THR A 74 -26.00 24.11 -5.38
N SER A 75 -24.81 23.51 -5.26
CA SER A 75 -23.63 24.23 -4.79
C SER A 75 -22.99 25.08 -5.89
N ASP A 76 -22.72 26.34 -5.56
CA ASP A 76 -21.80 27.20 -6.33
C ASP A 76 -20.34 26.69 -6.30
N LEU A 77 -20.03 25.71 -5.45
CA LEU A 77 -18.69 25.14 -5.29
C LEU A 77 -18.38 24.14 -6.40
N ALA A 78 -17.62 24.62 -7.38
CA ALA A 78 -16.92 23.81 -8.35
C ALA A 78 -15.42 24.09 -8.26
N LEU A 79 -14.62 23.04 -8.16
CA LEU A 79 -13.17 23.12 -8.11
C LEU A 79 -12.60 22.53 -9.39
N ARG A 80 -11.82 23.32 -10.13
CA ARG A 80 -11.01 22.86 -11.25
C ARG A 80 -9.70 22.33 -10.70
N ILE A 81 -9.44 21.06 -10.95
CA ILE A 81 -8.21 20.36 -10.64
C ILE A 81 -7.42 20.23 -11.94
N ASP A 82 -6.17 20.65 -11.90
CA ASP A 82 -5.25 20.59 -13.03
C ASP A 82 -3.86 20.17 -12.52
N TRP A 83 -3.61 18.86 -12.55
CA TRP A 83 -2.46 18.19 -11.92
C TRP A 83 -2.34 18.49 -10.43
N ASP A 84 -1.44 19.36 -10.04
CA ASP A 84 -1.19 19.83 -8.67
C ASP A 84 -1.89 21.15 -8.35
N ASN A 85 -2.53 21.78 -9.34
CA ASN A 85 -3.20 23.06 -9.19
C ASN A 85 -4.70 22.90 -8.88
N LEU A 86 -5.18 23.68 -7.92
CA LEU A 86 -6.58 23.73 -7.50
C LEU A 86 -7.09 25.16 -7.64
N THR A 87 -8.14 25.35 -8.45
CA THR A 87 -8.75 26.67 -8.67
C THR A 87 -10.28 26.61 -8.57
N ALA A 88 -10.91 27.73 -8.21
CA ALA A 88 -12.37 27.82 -8.26
C ALA A 88 -12.82 27.86 -9.73
N ALA A 89 -13.76 26.99 -10.12
CA ALA A 89 -14.22 26.93 -11.50
C ALA A 89 -15.27 28.00 -11.85
N ASN A 90 -15.96 28.57 -10.86
CA ASN A 90 -17.13 29.43 -11.08
C ASN A 90 -16.97 30.91 -10.67
N LYS A 91 -15.91 31.31 -9.94
CA LYS A 91 -15.65 32.71 -9.51
C LYS A 91 -14.15 32.96 -9.30
N ASP A 92 -13.72 34.22 -9.48
CA ASP A 92 -12.33 34.68 -9.25
C ASP A 92 -11.87 34.59 -7.78
N GLU A 93 -12.77 34.34 -6.82
CA GLU A 93 -12.42 34.15 -5.41
C GLU A 93 -13.21 33.01 -4.76
N VAL A 94 -12.48 32.13 -4.09
CA VAL A 94 -12.99 31.15 -3.11
C VAL A 94 -13.60 31.91 -1.93
N ASN A 95 -14.89 31.69 -1.63
CA ASN A 95 -15.53 32.22 -0.41
C ASN A 95 -15.71 31.10 0.64
N PRO A 96 -14.85 31.02 1.66
CA PRO A 96 -14.92 29.97 2.70
C PRO A 96 -16.22 29.98 3.51
N GLU A 97 -16.86 31.14 3.69
CA GLU A 97 -18.12 31.25 4.45
C GLU A 97 -19.29 30.61 3.72
N ALA A 98 -19.24 30.56 2.38
CA ALA A 98 -20.24 29.83 1.59
C ALA A 98 -20.12 28.30 1.76
N TRP A 99 -18.97 27.80 2.26
CA TRP A 99 -18.71 26.38 2.40
C TRP A 99 -19.13 25.83 3.76
N THR A 100 -18.95 26.61 4.83
CA THR A 100 -19.35 26.22 6.19
C THR A 100 -20.85 26.03 6.32
N GLY A 101 -21.65 26.71 5.49
CA GLY A 101 -23.11 26.54 5.40
C GLY A 101 -23.58 25.41 4.48
N SER A 102 -22.68 24.74 3.74
CA SER A 102 -23.05 23.65 2.82
C SER A 102 -23.12 22.32 3.55
N GLU A 103 -24.33 21.73 3.64
CA GLU A 103 -24.53 20.41 4.24
C GLU A 103 -23.74 19.32 3.50
N THR A 104 -23.61 19.42 2.18
CA THR A 104 -22.81 18.50 1.37
C THR A 104 -21.33 18.55 1.76
N VAL A 105 -20.74 19.76 1.79
CA VAL A 105 -19.30 19.92 2.07
C VAL A 105 -18.99 19.54 3.51
N THR A 106 -19.75 20.07 4.47
CA THR A 106 -19.58 19.73 5.89
C THR A 106 -19.82 18.24 6.12
N GLY A 107 -20.79 17.63 5.44
CA GLY A 107 -21.09 16.21 5.54
C GLY A 107 -19.98 15.31 5.00
N ILE A 108 -19.39 15.62 3.85
CA ILE A 108 -18.22 14.91 3.31
C ILE A 108 -17.03 15.02 4.27
N LEU A 109 -16.69 16.23 4.72
CA LEU A 109 -15.54 16.46 5.61
C LEU A 109 -15.72 15.75 6.97
N THR A 110 -16.93 15.79 7.51
CA THR A 110 -17.29 15.08 8.76
C THR A 110 -17.18 13.57 8.56
N SER A 111 -17.66 13.05 7.43
CA SER A 111 -17.56 11.62 7.10
C SER A 111 -16.12 11.18 6.90
N LEU A 112 -15.30 11.98 6.23
CA LEU A 112 -13.88 11.70 6.05
C LEU A 112 -13.16 11.64 7.40
N ARG A 113 -13.41 12.63 8.27
CA ARG A 113 -12.91 12.65 9.65
C ARG A 113 -13.27 11.35 10.37
N ASP A 114 -14.55 10.98 10.37
CA ASP A 114 -15.03 9.80 11.09
C ASP A 114 -14.46 8.50 10.52
N ALA A 115 -14.27 8.41 9.20
CA ALA A 115 -13.65 7.26 8.55
C ALA A 115 -12.20 7.04 9.00
N VAL A 116 -11.36 8.08 8.95
CA VAL A 116 -9.95 7.98 9.36
C VAL A 116 -9.77 7.89 10.88
N SER A 117 -10.82 8.21 11.65
CA SER A 117 -10.84 8.10 13.11
C SER A 117 -10.59 6.69 13.62
N ILE A 118 -10.94 5.67 12.81
CA ILE A 118 -10.64 4.27 13.12
C ILE A 118 -9.14 4.07 13.36
N TRP A 119 -8.28 4.79 12.62
CA TRP A 119 -6.83 4.74 12.79
C TRP A 119 -6.35 5.73 13.85
N PHE A 120 -6.70 7.01 13.70
CA PHE A 120 -6.13 8.06 14.56
C PHE A 120 -6.68 8.08 15.98
N ASN A 121 -7.83 7.45 16.22
CA ASN A 121 -8.43 7.24 17.53
C ASN A 121 -8.70 5.75 17.80
N VAL A 122 -7.77 4.90 17.36
CA VAL A 122 -7.85 3.44 17.54
C VAL A 122 -7.92 3.01 19.02
N THR A 123 -7.38 3.81 19.95
CA THR A 123 -7.51 3.58 21.40
C THR A 123 -8.91 3.89 21.93
N GLN A 124 -9.67 4.72 21.21
CA GLN A 124 -10.94 5.31 21.63
C GLN A 124 -10.85 6.22 22.87
N GLU A 125 -9.65 6.58 23.31
CA GLU A 125 -9.42 7.39 24.51
C GLU A 125 -9.33 8.89 24.19
N VAL A 126 -9.19 9.25 22.91
CA VAL A 126 -9.00 10.65 22.49
C VAL A 126 -10.34 11.27 22.13
N SER A 127 -10.67 12.40 22.77
CA SER A 127 -11.90 13.15 22.51
C SER A 127 -11.81 14.03 21.26
N CYS A 128 -10.63 14.53 20.93
CA CYS A 128 -10.33 15.34 19.74
C CYS A 128 -8.90 15.03 19.27
N TYR A 129 -8.73 14.60 18.02
CA TYR A 129 -7.43 14.30 17.42
C TYR A 129 -7.10 15.29 16.30
N GLU A 130 -5.84 15.72 16.23
CA GLU A 130 -5.37 16.64 15.20
C GLU A 130 -5.02 15.82 13.94
N LEU A 131 -5.90 15.84 12.93
CA LEU A 131 -5.63 15.18 11.65
C LEU A 131 -4.57 15.87 10.81
N VAL A 132 -4.33 17.16 11.09
CA VAL A 132 -3.50 18.04 10.27
C VAL A 132 -2.00 17.66 10.31
N PRO A 133 -1.37 17.34 11.45
CA PRO A 133 -0.01 16.82 11.49
C PRO A 133 0.16 15.50 10.74
N ALA A 134 -0.86 14.62 10.77
CA ALA A 134 -0.85 13.34 10.06
C ALA A 134 -1.12 13.46 8.54
N LEU A 135 -1.59 14.62 8.08
CA LEU A 135 -1.77 14.93 6.65
C LEU A 135 -0.72 15.93 6.12
N LYS A 136 0.07 16.55 6.99
CA LYS A 136 1.20 17.42 6.61
C LYS A 136 2.46 16.58 6.40
N PRO A 137 3.00 16.49 5.18
CA PRO A 137 4.29 17.10 4.93
C PRO A 137 4.15 18.64 5.01
N PRO A 138 5.17 19.39 5.45
CA PRO A 138 5.02 20.79 5.83
C PRO A 138 4.58 21.67 4.64
N LEU A 139 3.38 22.25 4.72
CA LEU A 139 2.80 23.21 3.78
C LEU A 139 3.50 24.59 3.74
N ASN A 140 4.61 24.78 4.48
CA ASN A 140 5.35 26.05 4.51
C ASN A 140 6.49 26.15 3.48
N ARG A 141 6.43 25.41 2.37
CA ARG A 141 7.44 25.52 1.29
C ARG A 141 6.87 25.98 -0.06
N TYR A 142 5.72 26.64 -0.06
CA TYR A 142 5.18 27.35 -1.23
C TYR A 142 5.43 28.86 -1.12
N GLU A 143 6.69 29.25 -0.90
CA GLU A 143 7.17 30.55 -1.39
C GLU A 143 8.10 30.29 -2.59
N SER A 144 7.71 30.87 -3.72
CA SER A 144 8.37 30.89 -5.03
C SER A 144 9.90 30.91 -4.94
N THR A 145 10.53 29.73 -4.94
CA THR A 145 11.92 29.56 -5.34
C THR A 145 12.05 28.26 -6.13
N THR A 146 12.43 28.40 -7.39
CA THR A 146 12.81 27.34 -8.32
C THR A 146 13.82 26.39 -7.68
N THR A 147 13.40 25.23 -7.17
CA THR A 147 14.25 24.03 -7.00
C THR A 147 13.41 22.78 -6.71
N THR A 148 13.80 21.70 -7.38
CA THR A 148 13.31 20.31 -7.38
C THR A 148 13.29 19.67 -5.97
N ALA A 149 12.13 19.63 -5.31
CA ALA A 149 12.05 19.13 -3.93
C ALA A 149 10.71 18.47 -3.53
N ALA A 150 9.97 17.86 -4.45
CA ALA A 150 8.65 17.26 -4.16
C ALA A 150 8.68 15.80 -3.63
N ALA A 151 9.78 15.06 -3.80
CA ALA A 151 9.88 13.65 -3.36
C ALA A 151 10.28 13.46 -1.87
N LYS A 152 10.73 14.50 -1.18
CA LYS A 152 11.43 14.38 0.13
C LYS A 152 10.53 14.25 1.36
N SER A 153 9.24 13.90 1.22
CA SER A 153 8.25 14.14 2.30
C SER A 153 7.54 12.92 2.89
N SER A 154 7.67 11.72 2.31
CA SER A 154 7.12 10.49 2.89
C SER A 154 8.09 9.82 3.88
N LEU A 155 9.40 9.98 3.73
CA LEU A 155 10.40 9.48 4.68
C LEU A 155 10.57 10.38 5.93
N ARG A 156 10.36 11.70 5.83
CA ARG A 156 10.55 12.63 6.95
C ARG A 156 9.59 12.43 8.13
N ARG A 157 8.51 11.67 7.97
CA ARG A 157 7.62 11.34 9.09
C ARG A 157 8.27 10.37 10.08
N TRP A 158 9.30 9.63 9.64
CA TRP A 158 10.02 8.65 10.45
C TRP A 158 11.25 9.22 11.15
N LEU A 159 11.66 10.44 10.82
CA LEU A 159 12.95 10.99 11.25
C LEU A 159 12.84 12.50 11.49
N SER A 160 12.33 12.89 12.66
CA SER A 160 12.67 14.20 13.21
C SER A 160 14.13 14.15 13.67
N TRP A 161 15.05 14.51 12.78
CA TRP A 161 16.45 14.72 13.12
C TRP A 161 16.56 16.00 13.96
N ASP A 162 16.35 15.88 15.26
CA ASP A 162 16.98 16.80 16.21
C ASP A 162 18.50 16.54 16.19
N GLU A 163 19.29 17.57 16.49
CA GLU A 163 20.75 17.59 16.40
C GLU A 163 21.48 16.31 16.88
N PRO A 164 22.67 16.01 16.32
CA PRO A 164 23.32 14.71 16.45
C PRO A 164 23.85 14.48 17.87
N GLN A 165 23.00 13.96 18.74
CA GLN A 165 23.49 13.06 19.77
C GLN A 165 23.93 11.78 19.04
N GLN A 166 25.18 11.35 19.27
CA GLN A 166 25.67 10.05 18.79
C GLN A 166 24.84 8.94 19.45
N GLN A 167 23.65 8.68 18.94
CA GLN A 167 22.87 7.52 19.30
C GLN A 167 23.57 6.29 18.73
N THR A 168 23.76 5.27 19.55
CA THR A 168 24.37 4.03 19.09
C THR A 168 23.46 3.36 18.05
N CYS A 169 24.03 2.61 17.10
CA CYS A 169 23.22 1.87 16.12
C CYS A 169 22.17 0.97 16.81
N HIS A 170 22.48 0.47 18.00
CA HIS A 170 21.56 -0.35 18.80
C HIS A 170 20.33 0.43 19.27
N GLU A 171 20.52 1.61 19.88
CA GLU A 171 19.40 2.44 20.35
C GLU A 171 18.52 2.91 19.19
N LYS A 172 19.13 3.24 18.04
CA LYS A 172 18.37 3.61 16.85
C LYS A 172 17.60 2.42 16.26
N GLN A 173 18.18 1.21 16.24
CA GLN A 173 17.47 0.00 15.82
C GLN A 173 16.33 -0.38 16.77
N LEU A 174 16.44 -0.05 18.07
CA LEU A 174 15.36 -0.25 19.02
C LEU A 174 14.21 0.76 18.81
N ASP A 175 14.52 1.97 18.34
CA ASP A 175 13.54 3.04 18.12
C ASP A 175 12.87 2.95 16.74
N GLU A 176 13.67 2.78 15.68
CA GLU A 176 13.22 2.84 14.29
C GLU A 176 13.13 1.47 13.59
N GLY A 177 13.65 0.42 14.22
CA GLY A 177 13.74 -0.91 13.62
C GLY A 177 14.88 -1.03 12.59
N SER A 178 14.93 -2.19 11.92
CA SER A 178 15.92 -2.48 10.87
C SER A 178 15.37 -2.28 9.45
N TRP A 179 14.06 -2.06 9.31
CA TRP A 179 13.39 -2.00 8.01
C TRP A 179 13.91 -0.87 7.09
N PRO A 180 14.13 0.37 7.58
CA PRO A 180 14.69 1.42 6.73
C PRO A 180 16.09 1.08 6.23
N ALA A 181 16.95 0.54 7.11
CA ALA A 181 18.32 0.15 6.74
C ALA A 181 18.31 -0.99 5.71
N LEU A 182 17.42 -1.98 5.85
CA LEU A 182 17.28 -3.07 4.88
C LEU A 182 16.81 -2.53 3.52
N CYS A 183 15.79 -1.66 3.50
CA CYS A 183 15.29 -1.07 2.26
C CYS A 183 16.37 -0.27 1.54
N CYS A 184 17.17 0.50 2.29
CA CYS A 184 18.27 1.28 1.73
C CYS A 184 19.46 0.41 1.29
N ASN A 185 19.78 -0.67 1.99
CA ASN A 185 20.92 -1.53 1.65
C ASN A 185 20.66 -2.43 0.45
N GLU A 186 19.43 -2.95 0.35
CA GLU A 186 19.02 -3.88 -0.70
C GLU A 186 18.35 -3.18 -1.88
N ASP A 187 18.30 -1.84 -1.86
CA ASP A 187 17.59 -1.00 -2.85
C ASP A 187 16.17 -1.52 -3.13
N VAL A 188 15.40 -1.77 -2.06
CA VAL A 188 14.03 -2.25 -2.17
C VAL A 188 13.15 -1.15 -2.75
N ASN A 189 12.91 -1.21 -4.06
CA ASN A 189 12.13 -0.25 -4.81
C ASN A 189 10.63 -0.32 -4.48
N LEU A 190 10.20 0.37 -3.43
CA LEU A 190 8.79 0.45 -3.02
C LEU A 190 8.00 1.51 -3.81
N ILE A 191 8.14 1.51 -5.14
CA ILE A 191 7.59 2.53 -6.04
C ILE A 191 6.08 2.74 -5.83
N ILE A 192 5.32 1.66 -5.60
CA ILE A 192 3.87 1.72 -5.36
C ILE A 192 3.49 2.56 -4.12
N THR A 193 4.39 2.72 -3.16
CA THR A 193 4.16 3.53 -1.96
C THR A 193 4.52 5.01 -2.16
N LEU A 194 5.23 5.33 -3.24
CA LEU A 194 5.83 6.65 -3.52
C LEU A 194 5.16 7.35 -4.71
N ALA A 195 4.77 6.60 -5.74
CA ALA A 195 4.01 7.08 -6.88
C ALA A 195 2.52 7.10 -6.53
N THR A 196 1.99 8.28 -6.21
CA THR A 196 0.60 8.47 -5.79
C THR A 196 -0.02 9.61 -6.58
N GLY A 197 -1.34 9.57 -6.75
CA GLY A 197 -2.11 10.58 -7.45
C GLY A 197 -1.79 10.64 -8.93
N ILE A 198 -1.45 9.54 -9.58
CA ILE A 198 -1.12 9.48 -11.02
C ILE A 198 -2.24 8.84 -11.87
N GLY A 199 -3.50 8.95 -11.40
CA GLY A 199 -4.71 8.64 -12.18
C GLY A 199 -5.40 7.30 -11.88
N HIS A 200 -4.78 6.43 -11.09
CA HIS A 200 -5.33 5.10 -10.73
C HIS A 200 -5.52 4.90 -9.22
N ASP A 201 -5.49 5.99 -8.45
CA ASP A 201 -5.63 5.96 -7.00
C ASP A 201 -6.43 7.19 -6.52
N ILE A 202 -6.71 7.25 -5.21
CA ILE A 202 -7.50 8.31 -4.59
C ILE A 202 -6.65 9.46 -4.03
N PHE A 203 -5.34 9.44 -4.25
CA PHE A 203 -4.41 10.40 -3.66
C PHE A 203 -4.29 11.65 -4.55
N TRP A 204 -4.10 12.80 -3.90
CA TRP A 204 -3.87 14.07 -4.57
C TRP A 204 -3.15 15.01 -3.58
N PRO A 205 -2.22 15.87 -4.03
CA PRO A 205 -1.74 16.04 -5.40
C PRO A 205 -0.89 14.86 -5.91
N PRO A 206 -0.67 14.74 -7.24
CA PRO A 206 0.25 13.76 -7.80
C PRO A 206 1.66 13.92 -7.20
N SER A 207 2.32 12.83 -6.86
CA SER A 207 3.69 12.86 -6.29
C SER A 207 4.79 13.07 -7.32
N LEU A 208 4.45 13.00 -8.61
CA LEU A 208 5.36 13.08 -9.75
C LEU A 208 5.01 14.25 -10.68
N GLU A 209 5.94 14.60 -11.56
CA GLU A 209 5.72 15.65 -12.57
C GLU A 209 4.73 15.18 -13.65
N ARG A 210 3.99 16.15 -14.23
CA ARG A 210 3.05 15.87 -15.32
C ARG A 210 3.77 15.22 -16.50
N GLY A 211 3.19 14.14 -17.02
CA GLY A 211 3.69 13.43 -18.19
C GLY A 211 4.55 12.21 -17.87
N VAL A 212 4.89 11.97 -16.61
CA VAL A 212 5.45 10.68 -16.17
C VAL A 212 4.36 9.62 -16.28
N THR A 213 4.55 8.63 -17.14
CA THR A 213 3.50 7.63 -17.45
C THR A 213 3.97 6.19 -17.40
N SER A 214 5.29 5.94 -17.35
CA SER A 214 5.83 4.59 -17.36
C SER A 214 6.54 4.19 -16.06
N TYR A 215 6.49 2.88 -15.78
CA TYR A 215 7.41 2.12 -14.92
C TYR A 215 8.76 2.82 -14.69
N ASN A 216 9.48 2.84 -15.80
CA ASN A 216 10.88 3.22 -15.88
C ASN A 216 11.09 4.72 -15.62
N GLU A 217 10.16 5.57 -16.03
CA GLU A 217 10.22 7.01 -15.75
C GLU A 217 9.94 7.27 -14.27
N ILE A 218 8.95 6.59 -13.69
CA ILE A 218 8.65 6.67 -12.27
C ILE A 218 9.90 6.27 -11.45
N ALA A 219 10.48 5.10 -11.73
CA ALA A 219 11.69 4.62 -11.07
C ALA A 219 12.89 5.59 -11.19
N LYS A 220 13.02 6.29 -12.32
CA LYS A 220 14.06 7.31 -12.55
C LYS A 220 13.86 8.59 -11.76
N THR A 221 12.60 8.96 -11.56
CA THR A 221 12.21 10.28 -11.06
C THR A 221 12.02 10.25 -9.56
N ILE A 222 11.67 9.09 -9.01
CA ILE A 222 11.65 8.85 -7.57
C ILE A 222 13.11 8.85 -7.08
N ASP A 223 13.51 9.98 -6.54
CA ASP A 223 14.69 10.08 -5.69
C ASP A 223 14.32 9.47 -4.33
N PHE A 224 14.86 8.28 -4.01
CA PHE A 224 14.77 7.71 -2.66
C PHE A 224 15.50 8.58 -1.62
N GLY A 225 16.19 9.62 -2.10
CA GLY A 225 16.73 10.71 -1.32
C GLY A 225 18.10 10.39 -0.75
N ASP A 226 18.81 11.45 -0.39
CA ASP A 226 20.02 11.43 0.43
C ASP A 226 19.82 10.71 1.79
N ASP A 227 18.60 10.27 2.13
CA ASP A 227 18.23 9.60 3.39
C ASP A 227 18.72 8.13 3.45
N CYS A 228 18.91 7.48 2.31
CA CYS A 228 19.57 6.18 2.22
C CYS A 228 21.08 6.28 2.08
N LEU A 229 21.63 7.46 1.80
CA LEU A 229 23.07 7.66 1.80
C LEU A 229 23.55 7.66 3.24
N ASP A 230 24.57 6.87 3.51
CA ASP A 230 25.15 6.74 4.84
C ASP A 230 25.48 8.13 5.45
N PRO A 231 24.68 8.64 6.41
CA PRO A 231 24.86 10.00 6.89
C PRO A 231 26.10 10.11 7.79
N THR A 232 26.69 8.98 8.24
CA THR A 232 27.75 9.01 9.27
C THR A 232 28.84 7.91 9.18
N GLY A 233 29.00 7.16 8.08
CA GLY A 233 29.97 6.06 8.00
C GLY A 233 29.48 4.71 8.57
N ARG A 234 28.17 4.47 8.65
CA ARG A 234 27.51 3.28 9.19
C ARG A 234 27.58 2.09 8.24
N PHE A 235 27.93 0.94 8.80
CA PHE A 235 27.93 -0.33 8.07
C PHE A 235 26.51 -0.70 7.61
N GLY A 236 26.35 -1.01 6.33
CA GLY A 236 25.07 -1.43 5.72
C GLY A 236 24.22 -0.29 5.15
N TYR A 237 24.72 0.94 5.05
CA TYR A 237 24.12 1.97 4.21
C TYR A 237 24.96 2.16 2.94
N PRO A 238 24.34 2.36 1.77
CA PRO A 238 25.09 2.64 0.57
C PRO A 238 25.79 4.00 0.67
N THR A 239 27.02 4.07 0.15
CA THR A 239 27.78 5.34 0.05
C THR A 239 27.40 6.16 -1.19
N SER A 240 26.66 5.54 -2.12
CA SER A 240 26.10 6.14 -3.32
C SER A 240 24.77 5.48 -3.65
N HIS A 241 23.78 6.26 -4.05
CA HIS A 241 22.46 5.78 -4.45
C HIS A 241 22.55 5.03 -5.80
N ASP A 242 21.98 3.83 -5.89
CA ASP A 242 21.85 3.06 -7.13
C ASP A 242 20.37 2.75 -7.44
N PRO A 243 19.64 3.67 -8.10
CA PRO A 243 18.23 3.46 -8.44
C PRO A 243 18.03 2.34 -9.48
N TRP A 244 19.11 1.79 -10.05
CA TRP A 244 19.09 0.69 -11.01
C TRP A 244 19.54 -0.63 -10.42
N SER A 245 19.76 -0.67 -9.11
CA SER A 245 20.09 -1.90 -8.42
C SER A 245 19.01 -2.94 -8.71
N SER A 246 19.41 -3.93 -9.49
CA SER A 246 18.65 -5.13 -9.79
C SER A 246 19.22 -6.30 -8.99
N TRP A 247 19.95 -6.01 -7.91
CA TRP A 247 20.63 -7.02 -7.11
C TRP A 247 19.66 -8.10 -6.63
N LEU A 248 18.48 -7.71 -6.13
CA LEU A 248 17.44 -8.65 -5.73
C LEU A 248 16.95 -9.51 -6.91
N ASP A 249 16.78 -8.93 -8.10
CA ASP A 249 16.40 -9.66 -9.32
C ASP A 249 17.50 -10.59 -9.83
N VAL A 250 18.76 -10.22 -9.64
CA VAL A 250 19.94 -11.02 -10.01
C VAL A 250 20.11 -12.17 -9.03
N TYR A 251 19.95 -11.90 -7.74
CA TYR A 251 20.15 -12.87 -6.67
C TYR A 251 18.98 -13.85 -6.54
N TYR A 252 17.73 -13.36 -6.52
CA TYR A 252 16.52 -14.15 -6.34
C TYR A 252 15.81 -14.52 -7.66
N GLY A 253 16.24 -13.95 -8.79
CA GLY A 253 15.77 -14.33 -10.13
C GLY A 253 14.66 -13.46 -10.71
N GLY A 254 14.07 -12.55 -9.93
CA GLY A 254 12.95 -11.70 -10.36
C GLY A 254 11.79 -12.55 -10.89
N LEU A 255 11.34 -12.31 -12.12
CA LEU A 255 10.29 -13.13 -12.76
C LEU A 255 10.77 -14.51 -13.28
N ARG A 256 12.08 -14.79 -13.25
CA ARG A 256 12.67 -16.03 -13.80
C ARG A 256 12.72 -17.16 -12.76
N ILE A 257 11.59 -17.43 -12.12
CA ILE A 257 11.50 -18.39 -11.01
C ILE A 257 11.20 -19.83 -11.44
N GLY A 258 11.09 -20.10 -12.74
CA GLY A 258 10.62 -21.39 -13.26
C GLY A 258 11.49 -22.61 -12.95
N SER A 259 12.73 -22.42 -12.48
CA SER A 259 13.63 -23.49 -12.04
C SER A 259 13.43 -23.92 -10.59
N HIS A 260 12.67 -23.16 -9.80
CA HIS A 260 12.39 -23.50 -8.41
C HIS A 260 11.31 -24.58 -8.33
N SER A 261 11.10 -25.12 -7.14
CA SER A 261 10.08 -26.13 -6.86
C SER A 261 9.55 -25.95 -5.43
N ASN A 262 8.33 -26.43 -5.19
CA ASN A 262 7.72 -26.57 -3.88
C ASN A 262 7.47 -25.23 -3.18
N ILE A 263 6.82 -24.30 -3.89
CA ILE A 263 6.45 -22.99 -3.37
C ILE A 263 4.98 -22.71 -3.69
N VAL A 264 4.25 -22.28 -2.66
CA VAL A 264 2.91 -21.69 -2.76
C VAL A 264 3.04 -20.19 -2.51
N PHE A 265 2.59 -19.38 -3.46
CA PHE A 265 2.49 -17.92 -3.33
C PHE A 265 1.01 -17.54 -3.08
N SER A 266 0.59 -17.42 -1.83
CA SER A 266 -0.76 -16.96 -1.47
C SER A 266 -0.85 -15.43 -1.59
N ASN A 267 -1.93 -14.93 -2.20
CA ASN A 267 -2.19 -13.50 -2.37
C ASN A 267 -3.63 -13.18 -2.00
N GLY A 268 -3.83 -12.31 -1.02
CA GLY A 268 -5.12 -11.72 -0.69
C GLY A 268 -5.46 -10.57 -1.64
N LEU A 269 -6.62 -10.59 -2.30
CA LEU A 269 -6.96 -9.54 -3.28
C LEU A 269 -7.33 -8.18 -2.65
N LEU A 270 -7.49 -8.11 -1.33
CA LEU A 270 -7.67 -6.85 -0.60
C LEU A 270 -6.35 -6.29 -0.08
N ASP A 271 -5.27 -7.09 -0.11
CA ASP A 271 -3.94 -6.67 0.30
C ASP A 271 -3.32 -5.75 -0.78
N PRO A 272 -2.94 -4.50 -0.44
CA PRO A 272 -2.27 -3.62 -1.39
C PRO A 272 -0.92 -4.18 -1.89
N TRP A 273 -0.25 -5.06 -1.14
CA TRP A 273 1.00 -5.70 -1.57
C TRP A 273 0.79 -6.78 -2.65
N SER A 274 -0.43 -7.30 -2.77
CA SER A 274 -0.72 -8.36 -3.74
C SER A 274 -0.40 -7.94 -5.19
N ALA A 275 -0.43 -6.63 -5.50
CA ALA A 275 -0.02 -6.11 -6.81
C ALA A 275 1.43 -6.47 -7.19
N GLY A 276 2.33 -6.67 -6.22
CA GLY A 276 3.72 -7.10 -6.42
C GLY A 276 3.92 -8.63 -6.32
N GLY A 277 2.83 -9.39 -6.16
CA GLY A 277 2.85 -10.83 -5.97
C GLY A 277 3.11 -11.65 -7.24
N VAL A 278 3.06 -12.98 -7.09
CA VAL A 278 3.25 -13.94 -8.19
C VAL A 278 1.89 -14.42 -8.71
N TYR A 279 1.67 -14.28 -10.03
CA TYR A 279 0.47 -14.73 -10.73
C TYR A 279 0.84 -15.42 -12.05
N ALA A 280 -0.01 -16.33 -12.53
CA ALA A 280 0.15 -16.96 -13.85
C ALA A 280 -0.30 -16.06 -15.00
N TYR A 281 -1.20 -15.12 -14.71
CA TYR A 281 -1.75 -14.13 -15.61
C TYR A 281 -2.07 -12.86 -14.81
N ASP A 282 -2.29 -11.75 -15.50
CA ASP A 282 -2.72 -10.52 -14.84
C ASP A 282 -4.10 -10.71 -14.17
N PRO A 283 -4.18 -10.64 -12.83
CA PRO A 283 -5.40 -10.93 -12.07
C PRO A 283 -6.50 -9.91 -12.33
N THR A 284 -6.17 -8.70 -12.79
CA THR A 284 -7.16 -7.66 -13.09
C THR A 284 -8.07 -8.04 -14.26
N ASN A 285 -7.56 -8.84 -15.20
CA ASN A 285 -8.34 -9.37 -16.33
C ASN A 285 -9.34 -10.45 -15.90
N LEU A 286 -9.21 -10.98 -14.69
CA LEU A 286 -10.13 -11.96 -14.10
C LEU A 286 -11.08 -11.33 -13.08
N ILE A 287 -11.21 -10.01 -13.08
CA ILE A 287 -12.27 -9.32 -12.36
C ILE A 287 -13.45 -9.18 -13.32
N ASP A 288 -14.58 -9.80 -12.97
CA ASP A 288 -15.81 -9.64 -13.72
C ASP A 288 -16.27 -8.17 -13.66
N GLU A 289 -16.43 -7.54 -14.82
CA GLU A 289 -16.70 -6.10 -14.87
C GLU A 289 -18.03 -5.70 -14.23
N LYS A 290 -19.02 -6.60 -14.19
CA LYS A 290 -20.37 -6.31 -13.68
C LYS A 290 -20.43 -6.43 -12.17
N THR A 291 -19.83 -7.48 -11.64
CA THR A 291 -19.84 -7.81 -10.22
C THR A 291 -18.67 -7.19 -9.47
N LYS A 292 -17.61 -6.79 -10.19
CA LYS A 292 -16.31 -6.37 -9.63
C LYS A 292 -15.68 -7.42 -8.73
N ARG A 293 -15.97 -8.70 -9.01
CA ARG A 293 -15.49 -9.86 -8.25
C ARG A 293 -14.52 -10.69 -9.06
N TYR A 294 -13.62 -11.37 -8.36
CA TYR A 294 -12.69 -12.30 -9.00
C TYR A 294 -13.44 -13.52 -9.51
N ASN A 295 -13.23 -13.86 -10.78
CA ASN A 295 -13.86 -15.00 -11.45
C ASN A 295 -12.85 -16.07 -11.90
N GLY A 296 -11.58 -15.90 -11.52
CA GLY A 296 -10.51 -16.84 -11.84
C GLY A 296 -10.45 -18.04 -10.90
N PRO A 297 -9.60 -19.04 -11.22
CA PRO A 297 -9.32 -20.13 -10.31
C PRO A 297 -8.64 -19.66 -9.02
N LEU A 298 -8.97 -20.33 -7.91
CA LEU A 298 -8.28 -20.21 -6.63
C LEU A 298 -6.78 -20.54 -6.77
N VAL A 299 -6.44 -21.59 -7.51
CA VAL A 299 -5.06 -22.05 -7.71
C VAL A 299 -4.61 -21.78 -9.15
N GLN A 300 -3.50 -21.09 -9.30
CA GLN A 300 -2.85 -20.83 -10.58
C GLN A 300 -1.52 -21.57 -10.67
N ASN A 301 -1.31 -22.38 -11.71
CA ASN A 301 -0.02 -23.02 -11.95
C ASN A 301 0.96 -22.00 -12.55
N ILE A 302 2.05 -21.72 -11.84
CA ILE A 302 3.12 -20.83 -12.30
C ILE A 302 4.11 -21.61 -13.18
N THR A 303 4.39 -22.86 -12.83
CA THR A 303 5.24 -23.77 -13.62
C THR A 303 4.42 -24.91 -14.24
N LYS A 304 4.89 -25.43 -15.38
CA LYS A 304 4.25 -26.57 -16.07
C LYS A 304 4.17 -27.82 -15.19
N SER A 305 5.10 -27.99 -14.24
CA SER A 305 5.11 -29.10 -13.30
C SER A 305 4.05 -28.98 -12.20
N GLY A 306 3.45 -27.79 -12.00
CA GLY A 306 2.56 -27.53 -10.86
C GLY A 306 3.29 -27.55 -9.50
N SER A 307 4.61 -27.34 -9.53
CA SER A 307 5.44 -27.29 -8.32
C SER A 307 5.54 -25.88 -7.74
N LEU A 308 5.36 -24.85 -8.58
CA LEU A 308 5.11 -23.47 -8.16
C LEU A 308 3.66 -23.13 -8.49
N VAL A 309 2.94 -22.68 -7.49
CA VAL A 309 1.54 -22.26 -7.64
C VAL A 309 1.29 -20.94 -6.92
N ALA A 310 0.32 -20.18 -7.40
CA ALA A 310 -0.23 -19.06 -6.68
C ALA A 310 -1.65 -19.38 -6.20
N ILE A 311 -1.99 -18.99 -4.98
CA ILE A 311 -3.33 -19.13 -4.40
C ILE A 311 -3.95 -17.74 -4.26
N ILE A 312 -5.11 -17.52 -4.87
CA ILE A 312 -5.76 -16.21 -4.92
C ILE A 312 -6.96 -16.17 -3.99
N ILE A 313 -6.86 -15.36 -2.94
CA ILE A 313 -7.84 -15.30 -1.86
C ILE A 313 -8.66 -14.02 -2.04
N GLU A 314 -9.86 -14.14 -2.61
CA GLU A 314 -10.69 -12.98 -3.00
C GLU A 314 -10.94 -11.99 -1.86
N TYR A 315 -11.19 -12.48 -0.66
CA TYR A 315 -11.43 -11.66 0.53
C TYR A 315 -10.27 -11.70 1.54
N GLY A 316 -9.06 -12.01 1.08
CA GLY A 316 -7.86 -11.95 1.92
C GLY A 316 -7.29 -10.53 1.99
N GLY A 317 -7.09 -10.02 3.21
CA GLY A 317 -6.14 -8.93 3.49
C GLY A 317 -4.70 -9.46 3.56
N HIS A 318 -3.79 -8.70 4.17
CA HIS A 318 -2.36 -9.04 4.22
C HIS A 318 -2.13 -10.41 4.90
N HIS A 319 -1.71 -11.41 4.11
CA HIS A 319 -1.45 -12.81 4.50
C HIS A 319 -2.49 -13.41 5.49
N THR A 320 -3.78 -13.25 5.17
CA THR A 320 -4.90 -13.70 6.04
C THR A 320 -4.89 -15.22 6.29
N ASP A 321 -4.39 -15.99 5.33
CA ASP A 321 -4.15 -17.43 5.40
C ASP A 321 -3.27 -17.84 6.59
N LEU A 322 -2.28 -17.02 6.97
CA LEU A 322 -1.37 -17.30 8.10
C LEU A 322 -1.94 -16.92 9.47
N MET A 323 -3.03 -16.16 9.49
CA MET A 323 -3.69 -15.77 10.74
C MET A 323 -4.41 -16.97 11.36
N TYR A 324 -4.70 -16.90 12.67
CA TYR A 324 -5.48 -17.93 13.34
C TYR A 324 -6.88 -18.09 12.69
N SER A 325 -7.39 -19.31 12.68
CA SER A 325 -8.75 -19.59 12.21
C SER A 325 -9.78 -18.85 13.05
N ASP A 326 -10.78 -18.29 12.38
CA ASP A 326 -11.91 -17.59 12.98
C ASP A 326 -13.22 -18.04 12.32
N GLU A 327 -14.33 -17.95 13.06
CA GLU A 327 -15.66 -18.32 12.53
C GLU A 327 -16.14 -17.39 11.41
N ASN A 328 -15.58 -16.18 11.33
CA ASN A 328 -15.90 -15.19 10.31
C ASN A 328 -15.04 -15.35 9.04
N ASP A 329 -14.11 -16.29 9.00
CA ASP A 329 -13.29 -16.54 7.81
C ASP A 329 -14.19 -16.82 6.59
N PRO A 330 -14.05 -16.05 5.49
CA PRO A 330 -14.81 -16.32 4.29
C PRO A 330 -14.37 -17.65 3.68
N PRO A 331 -15.25 -18.38 2.97
CA PRO A 331 -14.95 -19.70 2.42
C PRO A 331 -13.64 -19.76 1.62
N CYS A 332 -13.31 -18.72 0.85
CA CYS A 332 -12.07 -18.65 0.09
C CYS A 332 -10.80 -18.70 0.96
N VAL A 333 -10.82 -18.21 2.20
CA VAL A 333 -9.68 -18.28 3.14
C VAL A 333 -9.54 -19.71 3.67
N THR A 334 -10.65 -20.35 4.04
CA THR A 334 -10.66 -21.75 4.47
C THR A 334 -10.16 -22.68 3.37
N GLU A 335 -10.68 -22.53 2.14
CA GLU A 335 -10.28 -23.31 0.97
C GLU A 335 -8.79 -23.09 0.61
N ALA A 336 -8.27 -21.87 0.76
CA ALA A 336 -6.85 -21.57 0.57
C ALA A 336 -5.97 -22.34 1.57
N ARG A 337 -6.29 -22.28 2.87
CA ARG A 337 -5.55 -23.01 3.91
C ARG A 337 -5.58 -24.53 3.72
N GLU A 338 -6.73 -25.08 3.33
CA GLU A 338 -6.86 -26.51 3.01
C GLU A 338 -5.96 -26.89 1.82
N THR A 339 -5.90 -26.01 0.81
CA THR A 339 -5.04 -26.18 -0.36
C THR A 339 -3.56 -26.09 -0.01
N GLU A 340 -3.16 -25.13 0.83
CA GLU A 340 -1.78 -25.01 1.34
C GLU A 340 -1.35 -26.27 2.10
N VAL A 341 -2.20 -26.75 3.01
CA VAL A 341 -1.96 -27.99 3.76
C VAL A 341 -1.84 -29.20 2.83
N MET A 342 -2.64 -29.25 1.76
CA MET A 342 -2.50 -30.31 0.73
C MET A 342 -1.12 -30.26 0.07
N TYR A 343 -0.61 -29.09 -0.34
CA TYR A 343 0.73 -28.96 -0.92
C TYR A 343 1.83 -29.36 0.07
N ILE A 344 1.73 -28.88 1.32
CA ILE A 344 2.71 -29.21 2.38
C ILE A 344 2.74 -30.72 2.64
N ARG A 345 1.57 -31.37 2.76
CA ARG A 345 1.49 -32.83 2.94
C ARG A 345 2.13 -33.58 1.78
N ARG A 346 1.82 -33.17 0.55
CA ARG A 346 2.43 -33.76 -0.65
C ARG A 346 3.95 -33.67 -0.60
N TRP A 347 4.52 -32.52 -0.25
CA TRP A 347 5.97 -32.37 -0.16
C TRP A 347 6.61 -33.21 0.95
N ILE A 348 5.92 -33.39 2.07
CA ILE A 348 6.37 -34.29 3.15
C ILE A 348 6.37 -35.75 2.67
N GLU A 349 5.35 -36.16 1.90
CA GLU A 349 5.25 -37.52 1.34
C GLU A 349 6.28 -37.78 0.24
N GLU A 350 6.56 -36.79 -0.61
CA GLU A 350 7.57 -36.84 -1.67
C GLU A 350 9.01 -36.76 -1.12
N TRP A 351 9.18 -36.28 0.10
CA TRP A 351 10.50 -36.15 0.71
C TRP A 351 11.04 -37.53 1.09
N GLU A 352 12.01 -38.00 0.31
CA GLU A 352 12.84 -39.15 0.68
C GLU A 352 14.04 -38.65 1.50
N PRO A 353 14.24 -39.11 2.75
CA PRO A 353 15.49 -38.85 3.44
C PRO A 353 16.63 -39.49 2.65
N ASP A 354 17.74 -38.77 2.46
CA ASP A 354 18.97 -39.34 1.92
C ASP A 354 19.37 -40.55 2.76
N VAL A 355 19.02 -41.75 2.31
CA VAL A 355 19.60 -42.97 2.82
C VAL A 355 21.01 -42.99 2.26
N CYS A 356 21.95 -42.39 2.98
CA CYS A 356 23.36 -42.67 2.83
C CYS A 356 23.55 -44.17 3.09
N SER A 357 23.34 -45.00 2.08
CA SER A 357 23.60 -46.42 2.14
C SER A 357 25.10 -46.58 2.29
N VAL A 358 25.56 -46.77 3.52
CA VAL A 358 26.90 -47.29 3.79
C VAL A 358 26.92 -48.67 3.14
N SER A 359 27.53 -48.75 1.96
CA SER A 359 27.87 -50.02 1.35
C SER A 359 28.83 -50.71 2.32
N ASN A 360 28.30 -51.64 3.12
CA ASN A 360 29.13 -52.61 3.83
C ASN A 360 29.80 -53.48 2.75
N ASN A 361 30.94 -53.01 2.26
CA ASN A 361 31.92 -53.86 1.60
C ASN A 361 32.43 -54.83 2.66
N SER A 362 31.74 -55.96 2.77
CA SER A 362 32.33 -57.18 3.31
C SER A 362 33.35 -57.67 2.29
N SER A 363 34.58 -57.20 2.43
CA SER A 363 35.75 -57.87 1.87
C SER A 363 36.11 -59.03 2.80
N GLU A 364 36.14 -60.21 2.20
CA GLU A 364 36.57 -61.52 2.72
C GLU A 364 37.90 -61.51 3.48
#